data_AF-A0A183TQK1-F1
#
_entry.id   AF-A0A183TQK1-F1
#
_cell.length_a   1.000
_cell.length_b   1.000
_cell.length_c   1.000
_cell.angle_alpha   90.00
_cell.angle_beta   90.00
_cell.angle_gamma   90.00
#
_symmetry.space_group_name_H-M   'P 1'
#
loop_
_entity.id
_entity.type
_entity.pdbx_description
1 polymer ?
#
loop_
_entity_poly.entity_id
_entity_poly.type
_entity_poly.pdbx_seq_one_letter_code
_entity_poly.pdbx_strand_id
1 'polypeptide(L)'
;MALAQSEIFEDEFPLVRSCPALNEIRLAEQIKDLTIEVQDGAVLQAHRIILAARIPCLRESLIGLHREQNPLLRWPTVPLRVNFENLATTWDFASSFKIDLLTEKCLSLMRQRFEEFVATELFLRMPADTVLTLLRSDDLSVESEEQVIGAISHWVCSGDKADDEKLKVHAPAMLKEVQWHQTTFECRSLLMERYPIFQKSLECPGSARFCSCLQLVHLFFFSPRTIRRGKENVFVVGGDVSGEVSYSQCVVEFLVKEVHWCERAPLTIGRRFHAAAVVKTVGGGEGTTLLGVFGGENVEGRLSSCEVYDVNRDRWFNLPDMWVKRIGPAAACLSGDYRVFVFGGCDDTSYLTSVEFCRLEADWEEATDTAFTEDFWQAAAPMITARSDLAATPFRGRIIVAGGVDDGGGRLNVVEMFTPPDASSPLGQWTELTCMNQRRAFFSLLTSADAVFALGGDDWGMHYCPPLAMHSFSLTLLHEAHFMRQKACSIC
;
A
#
# COMPACT_ATOMS: atom_id res chain seq x y z
N MET A 1 13.16 23.26 48.91
CA MET A 1 11.88 22.76 48.37
C MET A 1 11.84 21.28 48.64
N ALA A 2 10.82 20.81 49.35
CA ALA A 2 10.68 19.42 49.75
C ALA A 2 10.48 18.54 48.51
N LEU A 3 11.34 17.53 48.34
CA LEU A 3 11.13 16.45 47.38
C LEU A 3 9.79 15.77 47.71
N ALA A 4 8.90 15.72 46.73
CA ALA A 4 7.68 14.95 46.81
C ALA A 4 8.02 13.48 47.12
N GLN A 5 7.19 12.89 47.99
CA GLN A 5 7.24 11.53 48.53
C GLN A 5 8.07 10.53 47.69
N SER A 6 9.20 10.08 48.24
CA SER A 6 9.87 8.88 47.76
C SER A 6 8.94 7.68 48.01
N GLU A 7 8.38 7.10 46.95
CA GLU A 7 7.74 5.79 47.05
C GLU A 7 8.81 4.75 47.37
N ILE A 8 8.73 4.17 48.56
CA ILE A 8 9.56 3.04 48.96
C ILE A 8 8.91 1.81 48.33
N PHE A 9 9.53 1.28 47.28
CA PHE A 9 9.15 0.00 46.70
C PHE A 9 9.58 -1.12 47.67
N GLU A 10 8.63 -1.64 48.46
CA GLU A 10 8.83 -2.86 49.22
C GLU A 10 8.70 -4.08 48.30
N ASP A 11 9.62 -5.03 48.44
CA ASP A 11 9.56 -6.30 47.74
C ASP A 11 8.47 -7.18 48.35
N GLU A 12 7.37 -7.41 47.64
CA GLU A 12 6.49 -8.54 47.96
C GLU A 12 7.16 -9.87 47.55
N PHE A 13 7.88 -10.44 48.53
CA PHE A 13 8.05 -11.88 48.80
C PHE A 13 9.22 -12.76 48.27
N PRO A 14 10.21 -12.39 47.42
CA PRO A 14 11.27 -13.36 47.03
C PRO A 14 12.66 -13.13 47.67
N LEU A 15 13.12 -11.88 47.82
CA LEU A 15 14.52 -11.58 48.17
C LEU A 15 14.81 -11.71 49.67
N VAL A 16 13.86 -11.31 50.52
CA VAL A 16 13.98 -11.37 51.99
C VAL A 16 14.18 -12.80 52.50
N ARG A 17 13.56 -13.80 51.87
CA ARG A 17 13.69 -15.21 52.28
C ARG A 17 14.96 -15.88 51.78
N SER A 18 15.52 -15.40 50.67
CA SER A 18 16.66 -16.05 50.00
C SER A 18 18.01 -15.58 50.54
N CYS A 19 18.12 -14.30 50.95
CA CYS A 19 19.34 -13.77 51.55
C CYS A 19 19.04 -12.59 52.51
N PRO A 20 18.64 -12.86 53.76
CA PRO A 20 18.24 -11.83 54.73
C PRO A 20 19.35 -10.80 55.00
N ALA A 21 20.60 -11.25 55.06
CA ALA A 21 21.77 -10.40 55.27
C ALA A 21 21.94 -9.34 54.17
N LEU A 22 21.57 -9.67 52.92
CA LEU A 22 21.61 -8.70 51.82
C LEU A 22 20.58 -7.58 52.01
N ASN A 23 19.41 -7.90 52.57
CA ASN A 23 18.37 -6.92 52.88
C ASN A 23 18.77 -6.03 54.07
N GLU A 24 19.43 -6.58 55.09
CA GLU A 24 20.00 -5.80 56.21
C GLU A 24 21.05 -4.81 55.72
N ILE A 25 21.97 -5.25 54.86
CA ILE A 25 22.99 -4.39 54.24
C ILE A 25 22.35 -3.29 53.36
N ARG A 26 21.28 -3.63 52.64
CA ARG A 26 20.50 -2.69 51.81
C ARG A 26 19.84 -1.62 52.69
N LEU A 27 19.15 -2.01 53.75
CA LEU A 27 18.48 -1.09 54.69
C LEU A 27 19.47 -0.24 55.49
N ALA A 28 20.66 -0.77 55.78
CA ALA A 28 21.73 -0.06 56.46
C ALA A 28 22.53 0.86 55.54
N GLU A 29 22.23 0.90 54.24
CA GLU A 29 22.91 1.72 53.22
C GLU A 29 24.44 1.50 53.12
N GLN A 30 24.95 0.36 53.58
CA GLN A 30 26.38 0.12 53.76
C GLN A 30 27.15 -0.19 52.47
N ILE A 31 26.44 -0.52 51.37
CA ILE A 31 27.04 -0.83 50.07
C ILE A 31 26.33 -0.01 48.98
N LYS A 32 26.86 1.19 48.73
CA LYS A 32 26.43 2.08 47.63
C LYS A 32 27.59 2.19 46.65
N ASP A 33 27.56 1.40 45.59
CA ASP A 33 28.63 1.29 44.59
C ASP A 33 28.24 1.86 43.22
N LEU A 34 27.08 2.53 43.12
CA LEU A 34 26.60 3.21 41.92
C LEU A 34 25.90 4.52 42.29
N THR A 35 26.20 5.58 41.55
CA THR A 35 25.48 6.84 41.62
C THR A 35 24.69 7.01 40.32
N ILE A 36 23.38 7.25 40.40
CA ILE A 36 22.48 7.45 39.26
C ILE A 36 22.05 8.92 39.23
N GLU A 37 22.35 9.62 38.15
CA GLU A 37 21.85 10.97 37.88
C GLU A 37 20.57 10.87 37.06
N VAL A 38 19.42 11.26 37.61
CA VAL A 38 18.13 11.29 36.91
C VAL A 38 17.90 12.62 36.19
N GLN A 39 16.91 12.67 35.30
CA GLN A 39 16.46 13.94 34.72
C GLN A 39 16.12 14.92 35.85
N ASP A 40 16.54 16.17 35.69
CA ASP A 40 16.50 17.26 36.69
C ASP A 40 17.65 17.30 37.71
N GLY A 41 18.71 16.51 37.52
CA GLY A 41 19.96 16.62 38.31
C GLY A 41 19.87 16.04 39.72
N ALA A 42 18.80 15.31 40.03
CA ALA A 42 18.72 14.54 41.26
C ALA A 42 19.64 13.31 41.20
N VAL A 43 20.21 12.97 42.36
CA VAL A 43 21.24 11.93 42.49
C VAL A 43 20.73 10.83 43.40
N LEU A 44 20.69 9.60 42.89
CA LEU A 44 20.30 8.41 43.63
C LEU A 44 21.53 7.53 43.85
N GLN A 45 21.62 6.88 45.01
CA GLN A 45 22.65 5.87 45.25
C GLN A 45 22.02 4.49 45.22
N ALA A 46 22.58 3.60 44.43
CA ALA A 46 22.07 2.25 44.18
C ALA A 46 23.19 1.22 44.27
N HIS A 47 22.80 -0.05 44.32
CA HIS A 47 23.75 -1.16 44.25
C HIS A 47 23.75 -1.76 42.84
N ARG A 48 24.91 -1.84 42.18
CA ARG A 48 25.08 -2.35 40.81
C ARG A 48 24.50 -3.74 40.61
N ILE A 49 24.72 -4.66 41.55
CA ILE A 49 24.27 -6.05 41.46
C ILE A 49 22.74 -6.11 41.56
N ILE A 50 22.16 -5.37 42.50
CA ILE A 50 20.70 -5.32 42.69
C ILE A 50 20.05 -4.70 41.45
N LEU A 51 20.59 -3.60 40.94
CA LEU A 51 20.07 -2.93 39.75
C LEU A 51 20.19 -3.82 38.50
N ALA A 52 21.32 -4.50 38.29
CA ALA A 52 21.51 -5.44 37.18
C ALA A 52 20.63 -6.69 37.29
N ALA A 53 20.33 -7.16 38.51
CA ALA A 53 19.41 -8.27 38.74
C ALA A 53 17.95 -7.88 38.47
N ARG A 54 17.58 -6.63 38.76
CA ARG A 54 16.23 -6.10 38.56
C ARG A 54 15.96 -5.59 37.16
N ILE A 55 17.00 -5.13 36.47
CA ILE A 55 16.93 -4.58 35.12
C ILE A 55 17.98 -5.30 34.28
N PRO A 56 17.67 -6.51 33.76
CA PRO A 56 18.63 -7.35 33.04
C PRO A 56 19.27 -6.65 31.84
N CYS A 57 18.57 -5.72 31.18
CA CYS A 57 19.10 -4.95 30.06
C CYS A 57 20.25 -3.98 30.45
N LEU A 58 20.36 -3.62 31.73
CA LEU A 58 21.49 -2.82 32.24
C LEU A 58 22.70 -3.69 32.59
N ARG A 59 22.60 -5.03 32.59
CA ARG A 59 23.68 -5.93 32.98
C ARG A 59 24.98 -5.65 32.22
N GLU A 60 24.92 -5.57 30.90
CA GLU A 60 26.11 -5.33 30.05
C GLU A 60 26.75 -3.97 30.32
N SER A 61 25.93 -2.90 30.43
CA SER A 61 26.40 -1.56 30.75
C SER A 61 26.98 -1.47 32.18
N LEU A 62 26.41 -2.21 33.12
CA LEU A 62 26.85 -2.26 34.51
C LEU A 62 28.07 -3.15 34.72
N ILE A 63 28.36 -4.14 33.86
CA ILE A 63 29.62 -4.91 33.90
C ILE A 63 30.79 -4.04 33.42
N GLY A 64 30.60 -3.18 32.41
CA GLY A 64 31.66 -2.33 31.88
C GLY A 64 32.22 -1.27 32.86
N LEU A 65 31.44 -0.87 33.86
CA LEU A 65 31.77 0.22 34.80
C LEU A 65 32.76 -0.18 35.92
N HIS A 66 33.45 -1.33 35.83
CA HIS A 66 34.27 -1.90 36.91
C HIS A 66 35.53 -1.10 37.29
N ARG A 67 35.93 -0.08 36.52
CA ARG A 67 37.24 0.58 36.68
C ARG A 67 37.22 1.87 37.52
N GLU A 68 36.06 2.36 37.94
CA GLU A 68 35.95 3.62 38.67
C GLU A 68 35.42 3.43 40.09
N GLN A 69 35.97 4.20 41.04
CA GLN A 69 35.38 4.33 42.37
C GLN A 69 34.10 5.16 42.24
N ASN A 70 32.96 4.51 42.48
CA ASN A 70 31.62 5.13 42.47
C ASN A 70 31.15 5.60 41.07
N PRO A 71 30.90 4.66 40.12
CA PRO A 71 30.46 4.98 38.76
C PRO A 71 29.19 5.84 38.73
N LEU A 72 29.19 6.83 37.82
CA LEU A 72 28.05 7.70 37.55
C LEU A 72 27.26 7.17 36.33
N LEU A 73 26.05 6.67 36.58
CA LEU A 73 25.09 6.30 35.54
C LEU A 73 24.18 7.50 35.26
N ARG A 74 24.33 8.13 34.10
CA ARG A 74 23.42 9.19 33.66
C ARG A 74 22.18 8.59 33.02
N TRP A 75 21.03 8.76 33.66
CA TRP A 75 19.74 8.33 33.14
C TRP A 75 19.08 9.47 32.35
N PRO A 76 18.66 9.29 31.07
CA PRO A 76 18.57 8.07 30.26
C PRO A 76 19.62 8.09 29.13
N THR A 77 20.88 8.45 29.40
CA THR A 77 21.91 8.54 28.34
C THR A 77 22.59 7.21 28.02
N VAL A 78 22.24 6.13 28.73
CA VAL A 78 22.48 4.78 28.23
C VAL A 78 21.56 4.57 27.03
N PRO A 79 22.06 4.33 25.81
CA PRO A 79 21.20 3.98 24.70
C PRO A 79 20.54 2.65 25.04
N LEU A 80 19.29 2.71 25.51
CA LEU A 80 18.39 1.55 25.56
C LEU A 80 18.24 1.07 24.12
N ARG A 81 19.14 0.17 23.71
CA ARG A 81 18.99 -0.62 22.50
C ARG A 81 17.84 -1.56 22.77
N VAL A 82 16.63 -1.14 22.38
CA VAL A 82 15.47 -2.02 22.39
C VAL A 82 15.70 -3.04 21.28
N ASN A 83 15.77 -4.31 21.66
CA ASN A 83 15.88 -5.44 20.76
C ASN A 83 14.75 -6.43 21.08
N PHE A 84 14.55 -7.44 20.24
CA PHE A 84 13.45 -8.39 20.45
C PHE A 84 13.57 -9.19 21.74
N GLU A 85 14.81 -9.48 22.17
CA GLU A 85 15.09 -10.24 23.40
C GLU A 85 14.70 -9.46 24.67
N ASN A 86 14.86 -8.14 24.67
CA ASN A 86 14.54 -7.29 25.82
C ASN A 86 13.17 -6.59 25.70
N LEU A 87 12.46 -6.76 24.57
CA LEU A 87 11.22 -6.04 24.26
C LEU A 87 10.15 -6.22 25.34
N ALA A 88 9.90 -7.44 25.82
CA ALA A 88 8.88 -7.69 26.84
C ALA A 88 9.18 -6.97 28.16
N THR A 89 10.41 -7.11 28.66
CA THR A 89 10.83 -6.45 29.90
C THR A 89 10.84 -4.92 29.78
N THR A 90 11.20 -4.42 28.59
CA THR A 90 11.26 -2.99 28.30
C THR A 90 9.86 -2.39 28.14
N TRP A 91 8.93 -3.14 27.53
CA TRP A 91 7.53 -2.77 27.40
C TRP A 91 6.83 -2.70 28.76
N ASP A 92 6.99 -3.73 29.59
CA ASP A 92 6.39 -3.78 30.94
C ASP A 92 6.88 -2.61 31.80
N PHE A 93 8.18 -2.28 31.70
CA PHE A 93 8.77 -1.12 32.36
C PHE A 93 8.20 0.19 31.81
N ALA A 94 8.24 0.41 30.49
CA ALA A 94 7.76 1.64 29.87
C ALA A 94 6.28 1.91 30.15
N SER A 95 5.46 0.86 30.13
CA SER A 95 4.02 0.91 30.42
C SER A 95 3.75 1.22 31.89
N SER A 96 4.48 0.59 32.81
CA SER A 96 4.30 0.79 34.25
C SER A 96 4.67 2.21 34.69
N PHE A 97 5.75 2.75 34.14
CA PHE A 97 6.25 4.09 34.48
C PHE A 97 5.75 5.20 33.55
N LYS A 98 4.90 4.88 32.56
CA LYS A 98 4.34 5.82 31.56
C LYS A 98 5.42 6.66 30.86
N ILE A 99 6.47 6.00 30.38
CA ILE A 99 7.58 6.67 29.68
C ILE A 99 7.30 6.69 28.18
N ASP A 100 6.72 7.79 27.69
CA ASP A 100 6.24 7.91 26.30
C ASP A 100 7.32 7.60 25.25
N LEU A 101 8.52 8.14 25.43
CA LEU A 101 9.63 7.96 24.47
C LEU A 101 10.06 6.49 24.32
N LEU A 102 10.01 5.71 25.40
CA LEU A 102 10.40 4.30 25.40
C LEU A 102 9.27 3.43 24.85
N THR A 103 8.02 3.77 25.18
CA THR A 103 6.82 3.16 24.62
C THR A 103 6.81 3.33 23.09
N GLU A 104 7.05 4.54 22.59
CA GLU A 104 7.13 4.85 21.14
C GLU A 104 8.19 3.99 20.44
N LYS A 105 9.37 3.83 21.05
CA LYS A 105 10.44 2.97 20.52
C LYS A 105 10.05 1.49 20.50
N CYS A 106 9.40 1.00 21.55
CA CYS A 106 8.90 -0.38 21.58
C CYS A 106 7.84 -0.60 20.49
N LEU A 107 6.88 0.31 20.37
CA LEU A 107 5.86 0.27 19.31
C LEU A 107 6.46 0.36 17.91
N SER A 108 7.51 1.16 17.71
CA SER A 108 8.25 1.23 16.44
C SER A 108 8.89 -0.12 16.09
N LEU A 109 9.56 -0.76 17.04
CA LEU A 109 10.16 -2.09 16.82
C LEU A 109 9.11 -3.18 16.56
N MET A 110 8.00 -3.15 17.31
CA MET A 110 6.84 -4.04 17.11
C MET A 110 6.25 -3.89 15.70
N ARG A 111 6.18 -2.65 15.17
CA ARG A 111 5.69 -2.37 13.81
C ARG A 111 6.63 -2.88 12.73
N GLN A 112 7.94 -2.66 12.88
CA GLN A 112 8.95 -3.05 11.90
C GLN A 112 9.12 -4.56 11.74
N ARG A 113 8.90 -5.34 12.79
CA ARG A 113 9.01 -6.81 12.78
C ARG A 113 7.73 -7.44 13.33
N PHE A 114 6.59 -7.03 12.78
CA PHE A 114 5.28 -7.42 13.29
C PHE A 114 5.05 -8.93 13.25
N GLU A 115 5.49 -9.62 12.20
CA GLU A 115 5.36 -11.07 12.08
C GLU A 115 6.05 -11.83 13.23
N GLU A 116 7.31 -11.49 13.51
CA GLU A 116 8.05 -12.08 14.62
C GLU A 116 7.43 -11.71 15.97
N PHE A 117 6.87 -10.50 16.09
CA PHE A 117 6.21 -10.03 17.29
C PHE A 117 4.92 -10.80 17.60
N VAL A 118 4.10 -11.10 16.59
CA VAL A 118 2.83 -11.84 16.75
C VAL A 118 3.07 -13.24 17.33
N ALA A 119 4.22 -13.85 17.05
CA ALA A 119 4.60 -15.15 17.61
C ALA A 119 5.02 -15.12 19.09
N THR A 120 5.16 -13.94 19.70
CA THR A 120 5.62 -13.80 21.10
C THR A 120 4.47 -13.84 22.10
N GLU A 121 4.75 -14.30 23.32
CA GLU A 121 3.79 -14.25 24.43
C GLU A 121 3.40 -12.81 24.82
N LEU A 122 4.27 -11.84 24.54
CA LEU A 122 4.01 -10.42 24.81
C LEU A 122 2.78 -9.93 24.06
N PHE A 123 2.66 -10.30 22.77
CA PHE A 123 1.52 -9.93 21.93
C PHE A 123 0.20 -10.40 22.54
N LEU A 124 0.15 -11.66 22.97
CA LEU A 124 -1.03 -12.30 23.56
C LEU A 124 -1.51 -11.65 24.87
N ARG A 125 -0.59 -11.03 25.62
CA ARG A 125 -0.84 -10.37 26.92
C ARG A 125 -1.09 -8.86 26.80
N MET A 126 -1.01 -8.30 25.60
CA MET A 126 -1.18 -6.86 25.40
C MET A 126 -2.61 -6.37 25.64
N PRO A 127 -2.79 -5.13 26.13
CA PRO A 127 -4.10 -4.48 26.17
C PRO A 127 -4.70 -4.31 24.77
N ALA A 128 -6.02 -4.44 24.67
CA ALA A 128 -6.74 -4.33 23.41
C ALA A 128 -6.53 -2.99 22.69
N ASP A 129 -6.48 -1.89 23.45
CA ASP A 129 -6.27 -0.55 22.92
C ASP A 129 -4.89 -0.39 22.27
N THR A 130 -3.87 -1.05 22.82
CA THR A 130 -2.53 -1.03 22.24
C THR A 130 -2.46 -1.83 20.96
N VAL A 131 -3.08 -3.02 20.93
CA VAL A 131 -3.17 -3.83 19.71
C VAL A 131 -3.95 -3.09 18.63
N LEU A 132 -5.07 -2.44 18.98
CA LEU A 132 -5.80 -1.56 18.05
C LEU A 132 -4.93 -0.41 17.52
N THR A 133 -4.10 0.19 18.37
CA THR A 133 -3.18 1.27 17.97
C THR A 133 -2.11 0.76 17.01
N LEU A 134 -1.58 -0.44 17.23
CA LEU A 134 -0.65 -1.10 16.32
C LEU A 134 -1.30 -1.41 14.98
N LEU A 135 -2.50 -2.00 14.99
CA LEU A 135 -3.25 -2.34 13.78
C LEU A 135 -3.66 -1.11 12.96
N ARG A 136 -3.94 0.01 13.63
CA ARG A 136 -4.22 1.32 13.00
C ARG A 136 -2.99 1.99 12.37
N SER A 137 -1.79 1.52 12.65
CA SER A 137 -0.58 2.12 12.09
C SER A 137 -0.38 1.71 10.63
N ASP A 138 -0.03 2.69 9.79
CA ASP A 138 0.22 2.50 8.35
C ASP A 138 1.63 1.96 8.03
N ASP A 139 2.46 1.76 9.07
CA ASP A 139 3.86 1.31 8.97
C ASP A 139 4.04 -0.13 9.50
N LEU A 140 2.96 -0.91 9.47
CA LEU A 140 3.00 -2.31 9.86
C LEU A 140 3.73 -3.13 8.80
N SER A 141 4.82 -3.79 9.18
CA SER A 141 5.58 -4.67 8.30
C SER A 141 4.91 -6.04 8.20
N VAL A 142 4.07 -6.21 7.18
CA VAL A 142 3.35 -7.46 6.85
C VAL A 142 3.41 -7.73 5.36
N GLU A 143 3.51 -9.01 4.99
CA GLU A 143 3.50 -9.45 3.59
C GLU A 143 2.09 -9.45 3.01
N SER A 144 1.07 -9.68 3.85
CA SER A 144 -0.34 -9.65 3.45
C SER A 144 -1.29 -9.30 4.59
N GLU A 145 -2.48 -8.80 4.24
CA GLU A 145 -3.55 -8.58 5.21
C GLU A 145 -4.10 -9.90 5.80
N GLU A 146 -3.83 -11.04 5.17
CA GLU A 146 -4.18 -12.33 5.74
C GLU A 146 -3.37 -12.65 7.01
N GLN A 147 -2.12 -12.18 7.09
CA GLN A 147 -1.32 -12.27 8.31
C GLN A 147 -1.91 -11.38 9.42
N VAL A 148 -2.46 -10.21 9.08
CA VAL A 148 -3.13 -9.32 10.04
C VAL A 148 -4.38 -9.99 10.61
N ILE A 149 -5.19 -10.62 9.76
CA ILE A 149 -6.35 -11.42 10.18
C ILE A 149 -5.91 -12.58 11.08
N GLY A 150 -4.85 -13.30 10.69
CA GLY A 150 -4.26 -14.37 11.49
C GLY A 150 -3.79 -13.89 12.87
N ALA A 151 -3.15 -12.73 12.93
CA ALA A 151 -2.70 -12.10 14.17
C ALA A 151 -3.87 -11.73 15.09
N ILE A 152 -4.94 -11.14 14.54
CA ILE A 152 -6.17 -10.83 15.30
C ILE A 152 -6.76 -12.13 15.86
N SER A 153 -6.87 -13.18 15.04
CA SER A 153 -7.37 -14.47 15.53
C SER A 153 -6.47 -15.05 16.62
N HIS A 154 -5.15 -14.95 16.48
CA HIS A 154 -4.21 -15.48 17.46
C HIS A 154 -4.30 -14.73 18.80
N TRP A 155 -4.42 -13.41 18.77
CA TRP A 155 -4.61 -12.57 19.94
C TRP A 155 -5.93 -12.82 20.67
N VAL A 156 -7.02 -13.00 19.91
CA VAL A 156 -8.35 -13.30 20.49
C VAL A 156 -8.36 -14.70 21.11
N CYS A 157 -7.60 -15.64 20.56
CA CYS A 157 -7.45 -17.00 21.07
C CYS A 157 -6.47 -17.12 22.26
N SER A 158 -5.91 -16.02 22.78
CA SER A 158 -5.02 -16.08 23.94
C SER A 158 -5.80 -16.31 25.25
N GLY A 159 -6.06 -17.57 25.59
CA GLY A 159 -6.59 -17.94 26.91
C GLY A 159 -7.26 -19.31 26.97
N ASP A 160 -7.18 -19.96 28.14
CA ASP A 160 -7.81 -21.26 28.47
C ASP A 160 -9.35 -21.15 28.65
N LYS A 161 -9.86 -19.92 28.66
CA LYS A 161 -11.28 -19.58 28.55
C LYS A 161 -11.35 -18.49 27.50
N ALA A 162 -12.24 -18.66 26.50
CA ALA A 162 -12.52 -17.62 25.53
C ALA A 162 -12.84 -16.33 26.30
N ASP A 163 -11.95 -15.34 26.20
CA ASP A 163 -12.15 -14.02 26.76
C ASP A 163 -13.28 -13.39 25.94
N ASP A 164 -14.52 -13.62 26.38
CA ASP A 164 -15.75 -13.33 25.64
C ASP A 164 -15.84 -11.83 25.31
N GLU A 165 -15.16 -10.99 26.10
CA GLU A 165 -14.96 -9.56 25.86
C GLU A 165 -14.00 -9.26 24.69
N LYS A 166 -12.85 -9.95 24.61
CA LYS A 166 -11.93 -9.83 23.45
C LYS A 166 -12.64 -10.24 22.17
N LEU A 167 -13.44 -11.31 22.22
CA LEU A 167 -14.15 -11.84 21.05
C LEU A 167 -15.35 -11.00 20.63
N LYS A 168 -16.16 -10.48 21.57
CA LYS A 168 -17.40 -9.74 21.26
C LYS A 168 -17.18 -8.25 21.01
N VAL A 169 -16.24 -7.62 21.72
CA VAL A 169 -16.04 -6.16 21.68
C VAL A 169 -14.85 -5.78 20.84
N HIS A 170 -13.69 -6.39 21.11
CA HIS A 170 -12.43 -5.95 20.50
C HIS A 170 -12.20 -6.56 19.12
N ALA A 171 -12.54 -7.83 18.90
CA ALA A 171 -12.34 -8.47 17.61
C ALA A 171 -13.10 -7.77 16.45
N PRO A 172 -14.38 -7.38 16.58
CA PRO A 172 -15.06 -6.61 15.55
C PRO A 172 -14.45 -5.24 15.32
N ALA A 173 -13.90 -4.60 16.36
CA ALA A 173 -13.20 -3.32 16.23
C ALA A 173 -11.87 -3.46 15.48
N MET A 174 -11.11 -4.53 15.76
CA MET A 174 -9.84 -4.82 15.09
C MET A 174 -10.04 -5.23 13.63
N LEU A 175 -11.06 -6.05 13.34
CA LEU A 175 -11.39 -6.48 11.97
C LEU A 175 -11.85 -5.33 11.06
N LYS A 176 -12.31 -4.20 11.62
CA LYS A 176 -12.62 -2.99 10.85
C LYS A 176 -11.38 -2.26 10.33
N GLU A 177 -10.23 -2.47 10.96
CA GLU A 177 -8.95 -1.85 10.57
C GLU A 177 -8.21 -2.69 9.50
N VAL A 178 -8.67 -3.92 9.21
CA VAL A 178 -8.14 -4.79 8.15
C VAL A 178 -8.51 -4.28 6.76
N GLN A 179 -7.56 -4.28 5.82
CA GLN A 179 -7.76 -3.85 4.44
C GLN A 179 -8.32 -5.00 3.57
N TRP A 180 -9.61 -5.28 3.71
CA TRP A 180 -10.30 -6.40 3.03
C TRP A 180 -10.14 -6.43 1.50
N HIS A 181 -9.87 -5.30 0.85
CA HIS A 181 -9.62 -5.25 -0.60
C HIS A 181 -8.27 -5.84 -1.03
N GLN A 182 -7.30 -5.99 -0.11
CA GLN A 182 -6.02 -6.64 -0.38
C GLN A 182 -6.04 -8.15 -0.09
N THR A 183 -7.14 -8.66 0.47
CA THR A 183 -7.29 -10.10 0.77
C THR A 183 -7.77 -10.88 -0.44
N THR A 184 -7.35 -12.14 -0.55
CA THR A 184 -7.78 -13.04 -1.63
C THR A 184 -9.29 -13.33 -1.54
N PHE A 185 -9.89 -13.73 -2.67
CA PHE A 185 -11.28 -14.19 -2.68
C PHE A 185 -11.48 -15.42 -1.78
N GLU A 186 -10.52 -16.34 -1.78
CA GLU A 186 -10.51 -17.53 -0.95
C GLU A 186 -10.48 -17.18 0.54
N CYS A 187 -9.60 -16.27 0.97
CA CYS A 187 -9.55 -15.81 2.36
C CYS A 187 -10.88 -15.17 2.81
N ARG A 188 -11.54 -14.38 1.95
CA ARG A 188 -12.83 -13.76 2.27
C ARG A 188 -13.98 -14.76 2.36
N SER A 189 -14.00 -15.75 1.46
CA SER A 189 -15.05 -16.76 1.41
C SER A 189 -14.91 -17.80 2.52
N LEU A 190 -13.67 -18.12 2.91
CA LEU A 190 -13.34 -19.13 3.91
C LEU A 190 -13.03 -18.56 5.28
N LEU A 191 -13.16 -17.24 5.51
CA LEU A 191 -12.84 -16.61 6.78
C LEU A 191 -13.56 -17.29 7.96
N MET A 192 -14.86 -17.55 7.80
CA MET A 192 -15.70 -18.17 8.83
C MET A 192 -15.39 -19.66 9.02
N GLU A 193 -14.90 -20.33 7.97
CA GLU A 193 -14.47 -21.74 8.03
C GLU A 193 -13.10 -21.87 8.68
N ARG A 194 -12.18 -20.96 8.34
CA ARG A 194 -10.79 -20.92 8.83
C ARG A 194 -10.71 -20.41 10.26
N TYR A 195 -11.65 -19.55 10.67
CA TYR A 195 -11.71 -18.97 12.01
C TYR A 195 -13.12 -19.11 12.64
N PRO A 196 -13.52 -20.33 13.07
CA PRO A 196 -14.87 -20.62 13.59
C PRO A 196 -15.27 -19.80 14.82
N ILE A 197 -14.30 -19.20 15.52
CA ILE A 197 -14.53 -18.32 16.67
C ILE A 197 -15.38 -17.10 16.33
N PHE A 198 -15.26 -16.56 15.11
CA PHE A 198 -16.06 -15.41 14.67
C PHE A 198 -17.51 -15.79 14.36
N GLN A 199 -17.79 -17.09 14.19
CA GLN A 199 -19.15 -17.59 14.01
C GLN A 199 -19.96 -17.48 15.32
N LYS A 200 -19.32 -17.76 16.47
CA LYS A 200 -19.97 -17.75 17.79
C LYS A 200 -20.31 -16.36 18.33
N SER A 201 -19.59 -15.31 17.92
CA SER A 201 -19.91 -13.93 18.35
C SER A 201 -21.08 -13.32 17.59
N LEU A 202 -21.51 -13.94 16.49
CA LEU A 202 -22.56 -13.46 15.59
C LEU A 202 -23.90 -14.22 15.71
N GLU A 203 -24.00 -15.22 16.60
CA GLU A 203 -25.23 -15.96 16.84
C GLU A 203 -26.28 -15.10 17.59
N CYS A 204 -27.11 -14.38 16.83
CA CYS A 204 -28.46 -14.04 17.27
C CYS A 204 -29.31 -15.33 17.30
N PRO A 205 -30.11 -15.58 18.36
CA PRO A 205 -30.94 -16.79 18.43
C PRO A 205 -32.13 -16.65 17.48
N GLY A 206 -32.12 -17.43 16.40
CA GLY A 206 -33.25 -17.49 15.47
C GLY A 206 -32.92 -18.28 14.21
N SER A 207 -33.27 -19.56 14.21
CA SER A 207 -33.22 -20.43 13.05
C SER A 207 -34.04 -19.87 11.89
N ALA A 208 -33.48 -20.04 10.69
CA ALA A 208 -34.06 -19.88 9.36
C ALA A 208 -33.65 -18.61 8.60
N ARG A 209 -33.10 -18.88 7.41
CA ARG A 209 -32.79 -17.98 6.29
C ARG A 209 -31.42 -17.32 6.37
N PHE A 210 -30.52 -17.92 5.62
CA PHE A 210 -29.50 -17.39 4.69
C PHE A 210 -29.57 -15.90 4.23
N CYS A 211 -30.23 -14.98 4.93
CA CYS A 211 -30.60 -13.68 4.39
C CYS A 211 -30.81 -12.55 5.43
N SER A 212 -29.97 -12.47 6.48
CA SER A 212 -29.92 -11.28 7.35
C SER A 212 -28.51 -10.83 7.79
N CYS A 213 -27.45 -11.60 7.49
CA CYS A 213 -26.07 -11.15 7.71
C CYS A 213 -25.56 -10.13 6.67
N LEU A 214 -26.38 -9.73 5.69
CA LEU A 214 -26.01 -8.75 4.67
C LEU A 214 -25.73 -7.34 5.23
N GLN A 215 -26.17 -7.02 6.45
CA GLN A 215 -25.83 -5.73 7.08
C GLN A 215 -24.39 -5.68 7.60
N LEU A 216 -23.80 -6.82 7.97
CA LEU A 216 -22.38 -6.89 8.35
C LEU A 216 -21.49 -7.13 7.14
N VAL A 217 -21.94 -7.90 6.14
CA VAL A 217 -21.25 -7.97 4.84
C VAL A 217 -21.14 -6.56 4.21
N HIS A 218 -22.18 -5.73 4.31
CA HIS A 218 -22.07 -4.31 3.92
C HIS A 218 -21.02 -3.52 4.73
N LEU A 219 -20.84 -3.79 6.02
CA LEU A 219 -19.81 -3.14 6.85
C LEU A 219 -18.39 -3.68 6.58
N PHE A 220 -18.26 -4.95 6.21
CA PHE A 220 -16.99 -5.57 5.78
C PHE A 220 -16.55 -5.08 4.40
N PHE A 221 -17.50 -4.73 3.52
CA PHE A 221 -17.21 -4.19 2.18
C PHE A 221 -17.17 -2.65 2.11
N PHE A 222 -17.73 -1.93 3.11
CA PHE A 222 -17.74 -0.46 3.17
C PHE A 222 -17.20 0.09 4.50
N SER A 223 -16.08 -0.43 5.00
CA SER A 223 -15.32 0.29 6.04
C SER A 223 -14.76 1.59 5.42
N PRO A 224 -15.03 2.80 5.96
CA PRO A 224 -14.56 4.07 5.41
C PRO A 224 -13.04 4.29 5.49
N ARG A 225 -12.27 3.30 5.97
CA ARG A 225 -10.81 3.32 5.99
C ARG A 225 -10.26 2.29 5.01
N THR A 226 -10.49 2.52 3.73
CA THR A 226 -9.55 2.18 2.66
C THR A 226 -8.35 3.10 2.78
N ILE A 227 -7.41 2.82 3.69
CA ILE A 227 -6.08 3.42 3.65
C ILE A 227 -5.20 2.38 2.96
N ARG A 228 -4.80 2.67 1.72
CA ARG A 228 -4.05 1.69 0.92
C ARG A 228 -2.69 1.46 1.57
N ARG A 229 -2.47 0.27 2.12
CA ARG A 229 -1.12 -0.23 2.45
C ARG A 229 -0.37 -0.66 1.21
N GLY A 230 -0.12 0.29 0.31
CA GLY A 230 0.87 0.18 -0.74
C GLY A 230 1.76 1.40 -0.64
N LYS A 231 2.98 1.34 -1.19
CA LYS A 231 3.70 2.58 -1.53
C LYS A 231 2.84 3.32 -2.56
N GLU A 232 1.99 4.24 -2.08
CA GLU A 232 1.23 5.14 -2.93
C GLU A 232 2.19 6.22 -3.39
N ASN A 233 2.95 5.92 -4.44
CA ASN A 233 3.87 6.89 -5.03
C ASN A 233 3.32 7.27 -6.40
N VAL A 234 3.40 8.55 -6.73
CA VAL A 234 2.97 9.07 -8.04
C VAL A 234 4.22 9.38 -8.85
N PHE A 235 4.31 8.82 -10.05
CA PHE A 235 5.41 9.11 -10.96
C PHE A 235 4.93 10.09 -12.02
N VAL A 236 5.74 11.11 -12.28
CA VAL A 236 5.60 12.02 -13.41
C VAL A 236 6.81 11.81 -14.30
N VAL A 237 6.56 11.51 -15.58
CA VAL A 237 7.58 11.08 -16.53
C VAL A 237 7.51 11.95 -17.77
N GLY A 238 8.66 12.51 -18.17
CA GLY A 238 8.83 13.26 -19.41
C GLY A 238 7.89 14.46 -19.55
N GLY A 239 7.38 14.67 -20.76
CA GLY A 239 6.52 15.81 -21.09
C GLY A 239 7.29 17.04 -21.53
N ASP A 240 6.67 18.21 -21.36
CA ASP A 240 7.20 19.52 -21.77
C ASP A 240 7.28 20.43 -20.55
N VAL A 241 8.36 21.21 -20.43
CA VAL A 241 8.58 22.12 -19.30
C VAL A 241 8.38 23.55 -19.77
N SER A 242 7.46 24.27 -19.12
CA SER A 242 7.10 25.63 -19.53
C SER A 242 8.33 26.55 -19.63
N GLY A 243 8.60 27.08 -20.82
CA GLY A 243 9.67 28.06 -21.07
C GLY A 243 10.75 27.59 -22.06
N GLU A 244 10.85 26.29 -22.33
CA GLU A 244 11.71 25.73 -23.37
C GLU A 244 10.96 24.64 -24.13
N VAL A 245 11.10 24.56 -25.45
CA VAL A 245 10.61 23.40 -26.23
C VAL A 245 11.59 22.25 -26.00
N SER A 246 11.56 21.70 -24.80
CA SER A 246 12.53 20.73 -24.32
C SER A 246 11.81 19.43 -24.02
N TYR A 247 12.06 18.41 -24.85
CA TYR A 247 11.59 17.05 -24.63
C TYR A 247 12.19 16.52 -23.32
N SER A 248 11.41 16.56 -22.25
CA SER A 248 11.90 16.31 -20.91
C SER A 248 12.30 14.84 -20.74
N GLN A 249 13.49 14.62 -20.19
CA GLN A 249 13.91 13.31 -19.66
C GLN A 249 13.60 13.18 -18.16
N CYS A 250 13.02 14.22 -17.56
CA CYS A 250 12.82 14.29 -16.12
C CYS A 250 11.82 13.22 -15.66
N VAL A 251 12.19 12.55 -14.57
CA VAL A 251 11.34 11.59 -13.87
C VAL A 251 11.33 12.00 -12.41
N VAL A 252 10.16 12.31 -11.89
CA VAL A 252 9.98 12.66 -10.49
C VAL A 252 8.96 11.74 -9.86
N GLU A 253 9.28 11.30 -8.66
CA GLU A 253 8.39 10.52 -7.80
C GLU A 253 7.89 11.42 -6.67
N PHE A 254 6.58 11.51 -6.54
CA PHE A 254 5.94 12.10 -5.38
C PHE A 254 5.65 11.01 -4.35
N LEU A 255 6.35 11.08 -3.22
CA LEU A 255 6.14 10.20 -2.09
C LEU A 255 4.93 10.71 -1.30
N VAL A 256 3.76 10.10 -1.51
CA VAL A 256 2.49 10.63 -0.95
C VAL A 256 2.53 10.64 0.58
N LYS A 257 3.15 9.64 1.21
CA LYS A 257 3.31 9.58 2.69
C LYS A 257 4.11 10.75 3.23
N GLU A 258 5.16 11.15 2.52
CA GLU A 258 6.15 12.13 3.00
C GLU A 258 5.90 13.53 2.42
N VAL A 259 4.97 13.65 1.46
CA VAL A 259 4.52 14.89 0.80
C VAL A 259 5.70 15.67 0.23
N HIS A 260 6.61 14.97 -0.45
CA HIS A 260 7.71 15.61 -1.16
C HIS A 260 8.03 14.90 -2.48
N TRP A 261 8.76 15.62 -3.31
CA TRP A 261 9.20 15.17 -4.62
C TRP A 261 10.65 14.69 -4.55
N CYS A 262 10.89 13.53 -5.14
CA CYS A 262 12.22 12.98 -5.36
C CYS A 262 12.50 12.88 -6.85
N GLU A 263 13.70 13.29 -7.25
CA GLU A 263 14.21 12.98 -8.58
C GLU A 263 14.57 11.49 -8.67
N ARG A 264 14.28 10.90 -9.82
CA ARG A 264 14.59 9.51 -10.16
C ARG A 264 15.49 9.45 -11.38
N ALA A 265 15.95 8.25 -11.74
CA ALA A 265 16.73 8.07 -12.95
C ALA A 265 15.97 8.66 -14.16
N PRO A 266 16.62 9.52 -14.97
CA PRO A 266 15.98 10.16 -16.11
C PRO A 266 15.72 9.15 -17.23
N LEU A 267 14.71 9.42 -18.05
CA LEU A 267 14.47 8.68 -19.29
C LEU A 267 15.73 8.70 -20.17
N THR A 268 15.97 7.61 -20.89
CA THR A 268 17.06 7.57 -21.89
C THR A 268 16.74 8.52 -23.03
N ILE A 269 15.47 8.56 -23.46
CA ILE A 269 15.00 9.44 -24.54
C ILE A 269 13.93 10.39 -23.99
N GLY A 270 14.21 11.69 -24.06
CA GLY A 270 13.25 12.73 -23.71
C GLY A 270 12.09 12.73 -24.69
N ARG A 271 10.85 12.75 -24.18
CA ARG A 271 9.65 12.56 -25.00
C ARG A 271 8.40 13.20 -24.40
N ARG A 272 7.48 13.63 -25.27
CA ARG A 272 6.14 14.10 -24.90
C ARG A 272 5.05 13.35 -25.66
N PHE A 273 3.79 13.49 -25.22
CA PHE A 273 2.63 12.77 -25.77
C PHE A 273 2.83 11.25 -25.85
N HIS A 274 3.63 10.68 -24.94
CA HIS A 274 3.85 9.24 -24.81
C HIS A 274 2.74 8.62 -23.97
N ALA A 275 2.50 7.32 -24.15
CA ALA A 275 1.66 6.56 -23.23
C ALA A 275 2.49 6.02 -22.07
N ALA A 276 1.87 5.87 -20.90
CA ALA A 276 2.49 5.22 -19.75
C ALA A 276 1.54 4.18 -19.13
N ALA A 277 2.08 3.05 -18.68
CA ALA A 277 1.32 2.02 -17.97
C ALA A 277 2.17 1.38 -16.87
N VAL A 278 1.51 1.04 -15.76
CA VAL A 278 2.15 0.37 -14.62
C VAL A 278 1.82 -1.12 -14.67
N VAL A 279 2.85 -1.95 -14.54
CA VAL A 279 2.72 -3.41 -14.38
C VAL A 279 3.27 -3.80 -13.03
N LYS A 280 2.50 -4.57 -12.27
CA LYS A 280 2.95 -5.17 -11.00
C LYS A 280 3.09 -6.65 -11.21
N THR A 281 4.32 -7.14 -11.20
CA THR A 281 4.62 -8.57 -11.31
C THR A 281 4.69 -9.19 -9.93
N VAL A 282 4.29 -10.46 -9.83
CA VAL A 282 4.38 -11.25 -8.60
C VAL A 282 5.34 -12.40 -8.88
N GLY A 283 6.64 -12.17 -8.67
CA GLY A 283 7.68 -13.17 -8.91
C GLY A 283 8.46 -13.49 -7.63
N GLY A 284 8.52 -14.78 -7.27
CA GLY A 284 9.63 -15.40 -6.50
C GLY A 284 10.09 -14.83 -5.15
N GLY A 285 9.41 -13.87 -4.52
CA GLY A 285 9.71 -13.39 -3.17
C GLY A 285 9.37 -11.92 -2.91
N GLU A 286 9.64 -11.03 -3.88
CA GLU A 286 9.27 -9.60 -3.81
C GLU A 286 8.62 -9.18 -5.13
N GLY A 287 7.45 -8.55 -5.08
CA GLY A 287 6.78 -8.06 -6.29
C GLY A 287 7.54 -6.89 -6.94
N THR A 288 7.80 -6.96 -8.24
CA THR A 288 8.44 -5.88 -8.99
C THR A 288 7.39 -4.97 -9.60
N THR A 289 7.54 -3.65 -9.38
CA THR A 289 6.72 -2.64 -10.06
C THR A 289 7.50 -2.08 -11.24
N LEU A 290 6.93 -2.23 -12.43
CA LEU A 290 7.49 -1.74 -13.68
C LEU A 290 6.61 -0.61 -14.21
N LEU A 291 7.25 0.45 -14.71
CA LEU A 291 6.59 1.56 -15.39
C LEU A 291 7.03 1.57 -16.85
N GLY A 292 6.13 1.17 -17.75
CA GLY A 292 6.38 1.19 -19.19
C GLY A 292 5.97 2.52 -19.80
N VAL A 293 6.79 3.01 -20.74
CA VAL A 293 6.59 4.24 -21.51
C VAL A 293 6.70 3.92 -23.00
N PHE A 294 5.70 4.34 -23.77
CA PHE A 294 5.52 3.87 -25.15
C PHE A 294 5.26 5.03 -26.12
N GLY A 295 6.08 5.11 -27.17
CA GLY A 295 5.93 6.09 -28.25
C GLY A 295 6.14 7.53 -27.80
N GLY A 296 5.34 8.44 -28.36
CA GLY A 296 5.45 9.88 -28.21
C GLY A 296 6.25 10.53 -29.33
N GLU A 297 6.75 11.73 -29.07
CA GLU A 297 7.61 12.46 -30.00
C GLU A 297 8.80 13.10 -29.27
N ASN A 298 9.91 13.20 -29.99
CA ASN A 298 11.12 13.92 -29.60
C ASN A 298 11.58 14.86 -30.74
N VAL A 299 12.79 15.41 -30.60
CA VAL A 299 13.39 16.32 -31.60
C VAL A 299 13.60 15.66 -32.97
N GLU A 300 13.72 14.34 -33.02
CA GLU A 300 13.90 13.56 -34.25
C GLU A 300 12.56 13.19 -34.90
N GLY A 301 11.44 13.43 -34.20
CA GLY A 301 10.08 13.21 -34.67
C GLY A 301 9.35 12.16 -33.85
N ARG A 302 8.44 11.43 -34.51
CA ARG A 302 7.58 10.44 -33.86
C ARG A 302 8.35 9.17 -33.53
N LEU A 303 8.05 8.60 -32.37
CA LEU A 303 8.76 7.46 -31.80
C LEU A 303 7.93 6.18 -31.85
N SER A 304 8.60 5.09 -32.18
CA SER A 304 8.19 3.71 -31.88
C SER A 304 8.91 3.15 -30.66
N SER A 305 9.93 3.87 -30.16
CA SER A 305 10.76 3.41 -29.05
C SER A 305 10.00 3.35 -27.74
N CYS A 306 10.33 2.34 -26.94
CA CYS A 306 9.68 2.02 -25.69
C CYS A 306 10.72 1.80 -24.60
N GLU A 307 10.43 2.26 -23.39
CA GLU A 307 11.32 2.13 -22.24
C GLU A 307 10.52 1.60 -21.05
N VAL A 308 11.15 0.79 -20.21
CA VAL A 308 10.59 0.32 -18.95
C VAL A 308 11.48 0.72 -17.79
N TYR A 309 10.86 1.21 -16.72
CA TYR A 309 11.53 1.60 -15.49
C TYR A 309 11.24 0.58 -14.40
N ASP A 310 12.28 -0.03 -13.85
CA ASP A 310 12.20 -0.84 -12.66
C ASP A 310 12.29 0.07 -11.43
N VAL A 311 11.16 0.21 -10.72
CA VAL A 311 11.03 1.08 -9.55
C VAL A 311 11.94 0.63 -8.39
N ASN A 312 12.20 -0.66 -8.27
CA ASN A 312 13.04 -1.20 -7.20
C ASN A 312 14.52 -0.93 -7.46
N ARG A 313 14.93 -0.95 -8.74
CA ARG A 313 16.32 -0.71 -9.17
C ARG A 313 16.63 0.75 -9.47
N ASP A 314 15.62 1.62 -9.54
CA ASP A 314 15.73 3.02 -9.98
C ASP A 314 16.49 3.11 -11.31
N ARG A 315 16.02 2.34 -12.29
CA ARG A 315 16.73 2.18 -13.57
C ARG A 315 15.80 1.96 -14.75
N TRP A 316 16.10 2.65 -15.84
CA TRP A 316 15.47 2.47 -17.15
C TRP A 316 16.17 1.40 -17.98
N PHE A 317 15.38 0.71 -18.77
CA PHE A 317 15.79 -0.29 -19.74
C PHE A 317 15.02 -0.07 -21.04
N ASN A 318 15.69 -0.32 -22.17
CA ASN A 318 15.06 -0.23 -23.48
C ASN A 318 14.24 -1.51 -23.73
N LEU A 319 13.03 -1.33 -24.23
CA LEU A 319 12.23 -2.41 -24.79
C LEU A 319 12.41 -2.42 -26.31
N PRO A 320 12.14 -3.55 -27.00
CA PRO A 320 11.99 -3.56 -28.45
C PRO A 320 11.00 -2.49 -28.92
N ASP A 321 11.30 -1.87 -30.07
CA ASP A 321 10.44 -0.84 -30.64
C ASP A 321 9.10 -1.43 -31.09
N MET A 322 8.01 -0.66 -30.94
CA MET A 322 6.70 -0.97 -31.54
C MET A 322 6.78 -1.02 -33.07
N TRP A 323 5.82 -1.70 -33.69
CA TRP A 323 5.74 -1.80 -35.15
C TRP A 323 5.41 -0.46 -35.80
N VAL A 324 4.55 0.33 -35.13
CA VAL A 324 4.08 1.63 -35.62
C VAL A 324 4.56 2.73 -34.68
N LYS A 325 5.03 3.84 -35.27
CA LYS A 325 5.33 5.08 -34.53
C LYS A 325 4.02 5.73 -34.10
N ARG A 326 3.91 6.11 -32.83
CA ARG A 326 2.64 6.60 -32.26
C ARG A 326 2.87 7.85 -31.44
N ILE A 327 2.21 8.96 -31.79
CA ILE A 327 2.06 10.12 -30.90
C ILE A 327 0.63 10.19 -30.34
N GLY A 328 0.50 10.55 -29.07
CA GLY A 328 -0.77 10.53 -28.34
C GLY A 328 -1.42 9.14 -28.24
N PRO A 329 -0.69 8.01 -28.12
CA PRO A 329 -1.33 6.74 -27.78
C PRO A 329 -1.80 6.74 -26.32
N ALA A 330 -2.62 5.74 -25.96
CA ALA A 330 -2.92 5.42 -24.56
C ALA A 330 -2.44 4.01 -24.25
N ALA A 331 -1.99 3.75 -23.01
CA ALA A 331 -1.57 2.42 -22.59
C ALA A 331 -2.31 1.99 -21.33
N ALA A 332 -2.63 0.70 -21.22
CA ALA A 332 -3.26 0.14 -20.04
C ALA A 332 -2.83 -1.33 -19.84
N CYS A 333 -2.70 -1.72 -18.57
CA CYS A 333 -2.46 -3.09 -18.14
C CYS A 333 -3.58 -3.52 -17.19
N LEU A 334 -4.15 -4.71 -17.40
CA LEU A 334 -5.04 -5.30 -16.41
C LEU A 334 -4.24 -5.82 -15.22
N SER A 335 -4.84 -5.75 -14.02
CA SER A 335 -4.23 -6.33 -12.83
C SER A 335 -4.13 -7.86 -12.98
N GLY A 336 -2.92 -8.40 -12.81
CA GLY A 336 -2.63 -9.84 -12.88
C GLY A 336 -2.49 -10.42 -14.29
N ASP A 337 -2.60 -9.62 -15.36
CA ASP A 337 -2.51 -10.10 -16.75
C ASP A 337 -1.09 -9.94 -17.34
N TYR A 338 -0.28 -9.02 -16.79
CA TYR A 338 1.09 -8.68 -17.22
C TYR A 338 1.23 -8.21 -18.68
N ARG A 339 0.14 -8.20 -19.45
CA ARG A 339 0.06 -7.66 -20.81
C ARG A 339 -0.23 -6.17 -20.77
N VAL A 340 0.62 -5.39 -21.41
CA VAL A 340 0.42 -3.95 -21.62
C VAL A 340 -0.09 -3.74 -23.04
N PHE A 341 -1.27 -3.12 -23.15
CA PHE A 341 -1.88 -2.79 -24.44
C PHE A 341 -1.67 -1.31 -24.73
N VAL A 342 -1.23 -1.00 -25.95
CA VAL A 342 -1.04 0.36 -26.48
C VAL A 342 -2.06 0.60 -27.58
N PHE A 343 -2.92 1.60 -27.39
CA PHE A 343 -4.09 1.89 -28.19
C PHE A 343 -3.89 3.17 -29.00
N GLY A 344 -4.15 3.10 -30.31
CA GLY A 344 -4.28 4.27 -31.16
C GLY A 344 -3.04 5.16 -31.23
N GLY A 345 -3.28 6.46 -31.21
CA GLY A 345 -2.29 7.48 -31.55
C GLY A 345 -2.38 7.88 -33.02
N CYS A 346 -1.49 8.75 -33.47
CA CYS A 346 -1.31 9.01 -34.89
C CYS A 346 0.14 8.76 -35.33
N ASP A 347 0.28 8.37 -36.59
CA ASP A 347 1.56 8.19 -37.26
C ASP A 347 1.79 9.32 -38.28
N ASP A 348 2.78 9.14 -39.16
CA ASP A 348 3.15 10.06 -40.26
C ASP A 348 2.06 10.30 -41.31
N THR A 349 1.00 9.51 -41.29
CA THR A 349 0.00 9.48 -42.35
C THR A 349 -1.44 9.58 -41.85
N SER A 350 -1.76 9.02 -40.69
CA SER A 350 -3.14 8.80 -40.26
C SER A 350 -3.26 8.61 -38.75
N TYR A 351 -4.50 8.74 -38.27
CA TYR A 351 -4.87 8.32 -36.93
C TYR A 351 -5.08 6.81 -36.91
N LEU A 352 -4.68 6.16 -35.82
CA LEU A 352 -4.55 4.71 -35.78
C LEU A 352 -5.75 4.06 -35.08
N THR A 353 -6.23 2.97 -35.66
CA THR A 353 -7.10 1.99 -34.98
C THR A 353 -6.31 0.84 -34.37
N SER A 354 -5.05 0.65 -34.79
CA SER A 354 -4.25 -0.50 -34.42
C SER A 354 -3.94 -0.50 -32.93
N VAL A 355 -3.89 -1.72 -32.37
CA VAL A 355 -3.58 -1.99 -30.98
C VAL A 355 -2.44 -2.99 -30.95
N GLU A 356 -1.39 -2.65 -30.22
CA GLU A 356 -0.23 -3.51 -30.00
C GLU A 356 -0.14 -3.86 -28.53
N PHE A 357 0.37 -5.04 -28.20
CA PHE A 357 0.62 -5.42 -26.82
C PHE A 357 1.90 -6.23 -26.65
N CYS A 358 2.51 -6.09 -25.49
CA CYS A 358 3.66 -6.85 -25.06
C CYS A 358 3.42 -7.46 -23.67
N ARG A 359 4.27 -8.41 -23.27
CA ARG A 359 4.26 -9.04 -21.94
C ARG A 359 5.44 -8.53 -21.12
N LEU A 360 5.16 -8.04 -19.92
CA LEU A 360 6.16 -7.65 -18.93
C LEU A 360 6.01 -8.53 -17.68
N GLU A 361 6.44 -9.79 -17.82
CA GLU A 361 6.44 -10.80 -16.74
C GLU A 361 7.74 -10.70 -15.90
N ALA A 362 7.94 -11.60 -14.93
CA ALA A 362 9.08 -11.49 -14.00
C ALA A 362 10.47 -11.60 -14.68
N ASP A 363 10.53 -12.28 -15.81
CA ASP A 363 11.70 -12.55 -16.66
C ASP A 363 11.77 -11.63 -17.90
N TRP A 364 11.07 -10.48 -17.86
CA TRP A 364 11.00 -9.56 -18.99
C TRP A 364 12.39 -9.14 -19.53
N GLU A 365 13.43 -9.09 -18.68
CA GLU A 365 14.82 -8.78 -19.09
C GLU A 365 15.36 -9.83 -20.07
N GLU A 366 15.19 -11.12 -19.78
CA GLU A 366 15.65 -12.21 -20.65
C GLU A 366 14.87 -12.23 -21.98
N ALA A 367 13.56 -11.95 -21.90
CA ALA A 367 12.72 -11.80 -23.06
C ALA A 367 13.16 -10.61 -23.93
N THR A 368 13.58 -9.49 -23.34
CA THR A 368 14.04 -8.31 -24.10
C THR A 368 15.44 -8.46 -24.70
N ASP A 369 16.36 -9.16 -24.03
CA ASP A 369 17.73 -9.34 -24.50
C ASP A 369 17.82 -10.25 -25.74
N THR A 370 16.82 -11.10 -25.95
CA THR A 370 16.82 -12.12 -27.02
C THR A 370 15.74 -11.92 -28.08
N ALA A 371 14.71 -11.10 -27.82
CA ALA A 371 13.59 -10.91 -28.74
C ALA A 371 13.82 -9.80 -29.77
N PHE A 372 13.46 -10.08 -31.02
CA PHE A 372 13.22 -9.05 -32.03
C PHE A 372 11.83 -8.44 -31.82
N THR A 373 11.58 -7.24 -32.40
CA THR A 373 10.25 -6.59 -32.38
C THR A 373 9.12 -7.53 -32.77
N GLU A 374 9.36 -8.44 -33.72
CA GLU A 374 8.36 -9.38 -34.23
C GLU A 374 7.86 -10.39 -33.18
N ASP A 375 8.73 -10.79 -32.25
CA ASP A 375 8.42 -11.76 -31.20
C ASP A 375 7.88 -11.08 -29.93
N PHE A 376 8.31 -9.84 -29.69
CA PHE A 376 7.96 -9.09 -28.48
C PHE A 376 6.59 -8.41 -28.58
N TRP A 377 6.31 -7.77 -29.71
CA TRP A 377 5.07 -7.01 -29.93
C TRP A 377 4.07 -7.80 -30.76
N GLN A 378 2.86 -7.97 -30.22
CA GLN A 378 1.76 -8.67 -30.87
C GLN A 378 0.61 -7.73 -31.19
N ALA A 379 -0.09 -7.99 -32.29
CA ALA A 379 -1.29 -7.24 -32.67
C ALA A 379 -2.52 -7.75 -31.91
N ALA A 380 -3.37 -6.83 -31.47
CA ALA A 380 -4.72 -7.11 -30.99
C ALA A 380 -5.78 -6.58 -31.96
N ALA A 381 -7.05 -6.87 -31.69
CA ALA A 381 -8.17 -6.40 -32.50
C ALA A 381 -8.14 -4.87 -32.59
N PRO A 382 -8.23 -4.28 -33.79
CA PRO A 382 -8.21 -2.83 -33.96
C PRO A 382 -9.45 -2.20 -33.32
N MET A 383 -9.29 -0.98 -32.79
CA MET A 383 -10.39 -0.14 -32.31
C MET A 383 -11.44 0.08 -33.40
N ILE A 384 -12.67 0.38 -32.98
CA ILE A 384 -13.76 0.71 -33.93
C ILE A 384 -13.52 2.10 -34.53
N THR A 385 -13.07 3.05 -33.70
CA THR A 385 -12.77 4.44 -34.11
C THR A 385 -11.26 4.73 -34.06
N ALA A 386 -10.71 5.23 -35.16
CA ALA A 386 -9.33 5.72 -35.24
C ALA A 386 -9.16 7.00 -34.43
N ARG A 387 -8.15 7.08 -33.57
CA ARG A 387 -7.97 8.26 -32.70
C ARG A 387 -6.59 8.41 -32.08
N SER A 388 -6.19 9.66 -31.82
CA SER A 388 -5.06 10.05 -30.96
C SER A 388 -5.54 10.82 -29.74
N ASP A 389 -4.63 11.09 -28.79
CA ASP A 389 -4.89 11.93 -27.60
C ASP A 389 -6.07 11.44 -26.75
N LEU A 390 -6.26 10.12 -26.81
CA LEU A 390 -7.27 9.34 -26.13
C LEU A 390 -6.82 8.96 -24.72
N ALA A 391 -7.78 8.49 -23.92
CA ALA A 391 -7.50 7.98 -22.59
C ALA A 391 -7.94 6.52 -22.49
N ALA A 392 -7.12 5.69 -21.84
CA ALA A 392 -7.41 4.28 -21.57
C ALA A 392 -7.30 4.00 -20.06
N THR A 393 -8.19 3.14 -19.53
CA THR A 393 -8.15 2.76 -18.11
C THR A 393 -8.71 1.36 -17.86
N PRO A 394 -8.10 0.53 -16.99
CA PRO A 394 -8.64 -0.75 -16.57
C PRO A 394 -9.94 -0.62 -15.76
N PHE A 395 -11.02 -1.29 -16.16
CA PHE A 395 -12.28 -1.33 -15.43
C PHE A 395 -12.87 -2.73 -15.44
N ARG A 396 -13.06 -3.33 -14.25
CA ARG A 396 -13.73 -4.64 -14.05
C ARG A 396 -13.22 -5.76 -14.99
N GLY A 397 -11.90 -5.89 -15.11
CA GLY A 397 -11.26 -6.92 -15.95
C GLY A 397 -11.37 -6.67 -17.46
N ARG A 398 -11.66 -5.43 -17.85
CA ARG A 398 -11.72 -4.92 -19.22
C ARG A 398 -10.99 -3.58 -19.29
N ILE A 399 -10.75 -3.05 -20.48
CA ILE A 399 -10.11 -1.74 -20.66
C ILE A 399 -11.11 -0.80 -21.33
N ILE A 400 -11.37 0.35 -20.73
CA ILE A 400 -12.18 1.41 -21.34
C ILE A 400 -11.25 2.38 -22.05
N VAL A 401 -11.60 2.70 -23.29
CA VAL A 401 -10.93 3.71 -24.13
C VAL A 401 -11.94 4.77 -24.50
N ALA A 402 -11.62 6.04 -24.27
CA ALA A 402 -12.58 7.13 -24.50
C ALA A 402 -11.94 8.37 -25.12
N GLY A 403 -12.79 9.13 -25.84
CA GLY A 403 -12.45 10.43 -26.39
C GLY A 403 -11.35 10.35 -27.45
N GLY A 404 -10.53 11.38 -27.52
CA GLY A 404 -9.46 11.57 -28.50
C GLY A 404 -9.86 12.49 -29.65
N VAL A 405 -8.99 12.56 -30.66
CA VAL A 405 -9.17 13.32 -31.90
C VAL A 405 -9.17 12.34 -33.08
N ASP A 406 -10.07 12.53 -34.03
CA ASP A 406 -10.14 11.74 -35.27
C ASP A 406 -9.47 12.45 -36.48
N ASP A 407 -9.44 11.77 -37.62
CA ASP A 407 -8.94 12.31 -38.90
C ASP A 407 -9.66 13.60 -39.33
N GLY A 408 -10.89 13.83 -38.86
CA GLY A 408 -11.67 15.03 -39.13
C GLY A 408 -11.22 16.24 -38.32
N GLY A 409 -10.22 16.08 -37.44
CA GLY A 409 -9.80 17.08 -36.46
C GLY A 409 -10.83 17.30 -35.36
N GLY A 410 -11.89 16.48 -35.32
CA GLY A 410 -12.97 16.58 -34.35
C GLY A 410 -12.60 15.87 -33.06
N ARG A 411 -12.87 16.52 -31.92
CA ARG A 411 -12.84 15.82 -30.64
C ARG A 411 -13.97 14.79 -30.57
N LEU A 412 -13.67 13.65 -30.00
CA LEU A 412 -14.59 12.54 -29.87
C LEU A 412 -15.22 12.51 -28.47
N ASN A 413 -16.46 12.06 -28.41
CA ASN A 413 -17.12 11.67 -27.16
C ASN A 413 -17.40 10.16 -27.11
N VAL A 414 -16.88 9.40 -28.07
CA VAL A 414 -17.06 7.95 -28.19
C VAL A 414 -16.33 7.25 -27.04
N VAL A 415 -16.96 6.21 -26.51
CA VAL A 415 -16.41 5.33 -25.48
C VAL A 415 -16.49 3.89 -25.97
N GLU A 416 -15.37 3.20 -25.96
CA GLU A 416 -15.25 1.81 -26.38
C GLU A 416 -14.64 0.97 -25.26
N MET A 417 -15.11 -0.25 -25.10
CA MET A 417 -14.59 -1.21 -24.13
C MET A 417 -13.91 -2.36 -24.85
N PHE A 418 -12.65 -2.58 -24.50
CA PHE A 418 -11.82 -3.66 -24.98
C PHE A 418 -11.84 -4.83 -23.98
N THR A 419 -12.18 -6.00 -24.49
CA THR A 419 -11.96 -7.29 -23.84
C THR A 419 -10.65 -7.87 -24.37
N PRO A 420 -9.61 -8.01 -23.52
CA PRO A 420 -8.33 -8.55 -23.97
C PRO A 420 -8.43 -9.96 -24.55
N PRO A 421 -7.43 -10.37 -25.35
CA PRO A 421 -7.41 -11.69 -25.96
C PRO A 421 -7.51 -12.84 -24.95
N ASP A 422 -8.31 -13.85 -25.27
CA ASP A 422 -8.42 -15.11 -24.55
C ASP A 422 -8.57 -16.29 -25.54
N ALA A 423 -8.78 -17.51 -25.01
CA ALA A 423 -8.93 -18.71 -25.85
C ALA A 423 -10.15 -18.66 -26.79
N SER A 424 -11.17 -17.86 -26.47
CA SER A 424 -12.40 -17.72 -27.26
C SER A 424 -12.31 -16.60 -28.30
N SER A 425 -11.56 -15.54 -27.99
CA SER A 425 -11.28 -14.44 -28.90
C SER A 425 -9.78 -14.14 -28.92
N PRO A 426 -9.01 -14.73 -29.86
CA PRO A 426 -7.54 -14.68 -29.84
C PRO A 426 -6.95 -13.29 -30.11
N LEU A 427 -7.75 -12.33 -30.59
CA LEU A 427 -7.34 -10.93 -30.78
C LEU A 427 -8.04 -9.97 -29.79
N GLY A 428 -8.92 -10.48 -28.92
CA GLY A 428 -9.78 -9.65 -28.09
C GLY A 428 -11.04 -9.17 -28.82
N GLN A 429 -11.88 -8.40 -28.14
CA GLN A 429 -13.15 -7.91 -28.68
C GLN A 429 -13.44 -6.47 -28.25
N TRP A 430 -14.07 -5.71 -29.14
CA TRP A 430 -14.52 -4.35 -28.87
C TRP A 430 -16.03 -4.30 -28.68
N THR A 431 -16.47 -3.48 -27.72
CA THR A 431 -17.88 -3.19 -27.47
C THR A 431 -18.05 -1.69 -27.36
N GLU A 432 -18.92 -1.11 -28.19
CA GLU A 432 -19.28 0.30 -28.10
C GLU A 432 -20.13 0.56 -26.84
N LEU A 433 -19.77 1.59 -26.09
CA LEU A 433 -20.48 2.03 -24.89
C LEU A 433 -21.19 3.37 -25.14
N THR A 434 -22.02 3.79 -24.19
CA THR A 434 -22.65 5.10 -24.23
C THR A 434 -21.60 6.21 -24.30
N CYS A 435 -21.76 7.13 -25.25
CA CYS A 435 -20.88 8.28 -25.42
C CYS A 435 -20.87 9.20 -24.19
N MET A 436 -19.75 9.89 -23.99
CA MET A 436 -19.66 11.00 -23.04
C MET A 436 -20.57 12.15 -23.46
N ASN A 437 -21.06 12.91 -22.48
CA ASN A 437 -21.88 14.11 -22.75
C ASN A 437 -21.09 15.23 -23.44
N GLN A 438 -19.76 15.25 -23.29
CA GLN A 438 -18.87 16.24 -23.86
C GLN A 438 -17.74 15.55 -24.64
N ARG A 439 -17.31 16.17 -25.74
CA ARG A 439 -16.21 15.71 -26.58
C ARG A 439 -14.89 16.09 -25.92
N ARG A 440 -13.94 15.18 -25.80
CA ARG A 440 -12.71 15.41 -25.02
C ARG A 440 -11.49 14.78 -25.69
N ALA A 441 -10.38 15.49 -25.61
CA ALA A 441 -9.03 15.04 -25.93
C ALA A 441 -8.06 15.61 -24.88
N PHE A 442 -6.86 15.06 -24.76
CA PHE A 442 -5.85 15.50 -23.76
C PHE A 442 -6.38 15.43 -22.31
N PHE A 443 -6.97 14.29 -21.95
CA PHE A 443 -7.58 14.08 -20.64
C PHE A 443 -7.18 12.72 -20.07
N SER A 444 -7.43 12.50 -18.78
CA SER A 444 -7.13 11.24 -18.11
C SER A 444 -8.41 10.55 -17.63
N LEU A 445 -8.43 9.22 -17.72
CA LEU A 445 -9.48 8.40 -17.11
C LEU A 445 -8.98 7.79 -15.80
N LEU A 446 -9.76 7.96 -14.73
CA LEU A 446 -9.52 7.33 -13.45
C LEU A 446 -10.65 6.39 -13.09
N THR A 447 -10.30 5.20 -12.63
CA THR A 447 -11.25 4.20 -12.18
C THR A 447 -11.35 4.15 -10.67
N SER A 448 -12.57 4.18 -10.17
CA SER A 448 -12.94 3.70 -8.83
C SER A 448 -13.59 2.33 -8.94
N ALA A 449 -13.90 1.69 -7.81
CA ALA A 449 -14.51 0.36 -7.77
C ALA A 449 -15.78 0.25 -8.65
N ASP A 450 -16.58 1.32 -8.70
CA ASP A 450 -17.89 1.32 -9.37
C ASP A 450 -18.08 2.39 -10.44
N ALA A 451 -17.09 3.24 -10.69
CA ALA A 451 -17.22 4.36 -11.61
C ALA A 451 -15.92 4.70 -12.33
N VAL A 452 -16.06 5.35 -13.48
CA VAL A 452 -14.96 5.90 -14.26
C VAL A 452 -15.14 7.41 -14.36
N PHE A 453 -14.07 8.14 -14.06
CA PHE A 453 -14.04 9.59 -14.04
C PHE A 453 -13.15 10.08 -15.18
N ALA A 454 -13.62 11.05 -15.94
CA ALA A 454 -12.81 11.78 -16.92
C ALA A 454 -12.34 13.09 -16.27
N LEU A 455 -11.03 13.29 -16.19
CA LEU A 455 -10.41 14.48 -15.62
C LEU A 455 -9.66 15.27 -16.70
N GLY A 456 -9.94 16.57 -16.79
CA GLY A 456 -9.31 17.47 -17.75
C GLY A 456 -9.97 17.44 -19.14
N GLY A 457 -9.26 18.00 -20.12
CA GLY A 457 -9.73 18.18 -21.49
C GLY A 457 -10.21 19.62 -21.77
N ASP A 458 -9.75 20.15 -22.91
CA ASP A 458 -9.76 21.57 -23.27
C ASP A 458 -11.10 22.12 -23.81
N ASP A 459 -12.23 21.84 -23.17
CA ASP A 459 -13.50 22.49 -23.55
C ASP A 459 -13.63 23.94 -23.04
N TRP A 460 -12.56 24.51 -22.48
CA TRP A 460 -12.48 25.92 -22.07
C TRP A 460 -11.39 26.62 -22.89
N GLY A 461 -11.80 27.44 -23.86
CA GLY A 461 -10.91 28.02 -24.85
C GLY A 461 -9.71 28.75 -24.24
N MET A 462 -8.50 28.33 -24.62
CA MET A 462 -7.22 29.07 -24.76
C MET A 462 -6.84 30.17 -23.74
N HIS A 463 -7.49 30.24 -22.58
CA HIS A 463 -7.19 31.19 -21.52
C HIS A 463 -7.28 30.47 -20.18
N TYR A 464 -6.12 30.18 -19.61
CA TYR A 464 -5.91 29.74 -18.24
C TYR A 464 -6.66 28.47 -17.83
N CYS A 465 -5.93 27.36 -17.74
CA CYS A 465 -6.38 26.12 -17.10
C CYS A 465 -6.83 26.40 -15.64
N PRO A 466 -8.14 26.37 -15.30
CA PRO A 466 -8.60 26.36 -13.92
C PRO A 466 -8.77 24.90 -13.44
N PRO A 467 -8.80 24.66 -12.13
CA PRO A 467 -8.64 23.32 -11.56
C PRO A 467 -9.84 22.40 -11.85
N LEU A 468 -9.53 21.17 -12.27
CA LEU A 468 -10.32 19.95 -12.10
C LEU A 468 -11.84 20.09 -12.29
N ALA A 469 -12.31 20.06 -13.54
CA ALA A 469 -13.70 19.68 -13.82
C ALA A 469 -13.85 18.15 -13.68
N MET A 470 -14.29 17.70 -12.51
CA MET A 470 -14.60 16.29 -12.26
C MET A 470 -15.98 15.96 -12.85
N HIS A 471 -16.01 15.36 -14.03
CA HIS A 471 -17.25 14.80 -14.56
C HIS A 471 -17.29 13.31 -14.24
N SER A 472 -18.13 12.96 -13.26
CA SER A 472 -18.46 11.57 -12.99
C SER A 472 -19.43 11.07 -14.07
N PHE A 473 -19.09 9.96 -14.72
CA PHE A 473 -20.06 9.16 -15.45
C PHE A 473 -20.24 7.87 -14.65
N SER A 474 -21.36 7.76 -13.94
CA SER A 474 -21.68 6.56 -13.19
C SER A 474 -22.06 5.45 -14.16
N LEU A 475 -21.12 4.53 -14.42
CA LEU A 475 -21.38 3.32 -15.20
C LEU A 475 -22.23 2.30 -14.42
N THR A 476 -22.71 2.63 -13.21
CA THR A 476 -23.65 1.80 -12.43
C THR A 476 -24.96 1.48 -13.18
N LEU A 477 -25.31 2.24 -14.22
CA LEU A 477 -26.47 1.93 -15.09
C LEU A 477 -26.26 0.74 -16.04
N LEU A 478 -25.03 0.22 -16.23
CA LEU A 478 -24.78 -0.88 -17.17
C LEU A 478 -25.20 -2.26 -16.65
N HIS A 479 -25.28 -2.48 -15.34
CA HIS A 479 -25.80 -3.76 -14.82
C HIS A 479 -27.33 -3.84 -15.00
N GLU A 480 -28.05 -2.71 -14.93
CA GLU A 480 -29.50 -2.66 -15.15
C GLU A 480 -29.87 -2.54 -16.65
N ALA A 481 -29.05 -1.87 -17.47
CA ALA A 481 -29.34 -1.71 -18.89
C ALA A 481 -29.25 -3.03 -19.69
N HIS A 482 -28.39 -3.97 -19.27
CA HIS A 482 -28.33 -5.28 -19.92
C HIS A 482 -29.49 -6.23 -19.53
N PHE A 483 -30.20 -5.92 -18.44
CA PHE A 483 -31.41 -6.64 -18.01
C PHE A 483 -32.73 -6.02 -18.54
N MET A 484 -32.69 -4.79 -19.05
CA MET A 484 -33.86 -4.05 -19.56
C MET A 484 -34.02 -4.09 -21.09
N ARG A 485 -33.59 -5.18 -21.76
CA ARG A 485 -33.88 -5.43 -23.19
C ARG A 485 -34.92 -6.53 -23.47
N GLN A 486 -35.67 -6.99 -22.48
CA GLN A 486 -36.70 -8.02 -22.71
C GLN A 486 -38.11 -7.80 -22.13
N LYS A 487 -38.42 -6.66 -21.48
CA LYS A 487 -39.81 -6.37 -21.07
C LYS A 487 -40.17 -4.90 -21.19
N ALA A 488 -40.76 -4.53 -22.33
CA ALA A 488 -41.85 -3.56 -22.41
C ALA A 488 -42.49 -3.68 -23.80
N CYS A 489 -43.18 -4.79 -24.03
CA CYS A 489 -44.33 -4.82 -24.91
C CYS A 489 -45.50 -4.23 -24.12
N SER A 490 -46.31 -3.41 -24.79
CA SER A 490 -47.71 -3.08 -24.44
C SER A 490 -47.99 -2.45 -23.08
N ILE A 491 -48.52 -1.22 -23.07
CA ILE A 491 -49.90 -0.87 -22.68
C ILE A 491 -49.98 0.67 -22.52
N CYS A 492 -50.87 1.24 -23.35
CA CYS A 492 -51.54 2.54 -23.30
C CYS A 492 -50.71 3.83 -23.25
#